data_AF-A0A955ZG35-F1
#
_entry.id   AF-A0A955ZG35-F1
#
_cell.length_a   1.000
_cell.length_b   1.000
_cell.length_c   1.000
_cell.angle_alpha   90.00
_cell.angle_beta   90.00
_cell.angle_gamma   90.00
#
_symmetry.space_group_name_H-M   'P 1'
#
loop_
_entity.id
_entity.type
_entity.pdbx_description
1 polymer ?
#
loop_
_entity_poly.entity_id
_entity_poly.type
_entity_poly.pdbx_seq_one_letter_code
_entity_poly.pdbx_strand_id
1 'polypeptide(L)'
;LRVWFDKPTAPRPASQAVIESSQYRPINLVALFHMLEEESRDWAKRTNGSVVELHLYATPELQGLGADEIWRRIRPVALEIMPDLAGANALDFALGSYENFTSYEVGQGKARPRPNSPKLEAGVKNLALAGDWVGTLYPSALMEKAVSTGREAANHVLLSDRVREVELRVPKLRGPGILPRF
;
A
#
# COMPACT_ATOMS: atom_id res chain seq x y z
N LEU A 1 3.88 4.99 10.49
CA LEU A 1 4.28 5.95 11.56
C LEU A 1 4.19 7.35 10.99
N ARG A 2 3.26 8.17 11.48
CA ARG A 2 3.18 9.60 11.16
C ARG A 2 3.99 10.39 12.16
N VAL A 3 4.73 11.38 11.68
CA VAL A 3 5.61 12.24 12.46
C VAL A 3 5.29 13.70 12.12
N TRP A 4 5.11 14.51 13.15
CA TRP A 4 5.02 15.96 13.04
C TRP A 4 6.39 16.57 13.32
N PHE A 5 6.87 17.43 12.44
CA PHE A 5 8.16 18.10 12.57
C PHE A 5 7.99 19.60 12.80
N ASP A 6 8.90 20.19 13.57
CA ASP A 6 8.97 21.62 13.85
C ASP A 6 9.53 22.48 12.70
N LYS A 7 9.84 21.85 11.57
CA LYS A 7 10.39 22.49 10.37
C LYS A 7 9.65 22.03 9.12
N PRO A 8 9.57 22.90 8.10
CA PRO A 8 9.03 22.49 6.81
C PRO A 8 10.01 21.57 6.09
N THR A 9 9.51 20.74 5.17
CA THR A 9 10.37 20.08 4.19
C THR A 9 10.85 21.09 3.15
N ALA A 10 11.90 20.76 2.40
CA ALA A 10 12.27 21.52 1.22
C ALA A 10 11.10 21.54 0.20
N PRO A 11 10.93 22.63 -0.58
CA PRO A 11 9.92 22.70 -1.62
C PRO A 11 10.04 21.56 -2.64
N ARG A 12 8.93 20.88 -2.94
CA ARG A 12 8.86 19.71 -3.84
C ARG A 12 7.63 19.80 -4.75
N PRO A 13 7.69 19.26 -5.98
CA PRO A 13 6.52 19.17 -6.84
C PRO A 13 5.51 18.17 -6.25
N ALA A 14 4.22 18.32 -6.60
CA ALA A 14 3.15 17.43 -6.13
C ALA A 14 3.40 15.95 -6.48
N SER A 15 4.11 15.67 -7.58
CA SER A 15 4.52 14.31 -7.96
C SER A 15 5.47 13.63 -6.97
N GLN A 16 6.05 14.37 -6.02
CA GLN A 16 6.90 13.86 -4.95
C GLN A 16 6.22 13.87 -3.58
N ALA A 17 4.90 14.07 -3.52
CA ALA A 17 4.15 13.97 -2.27
C ALA A 17 4.15 12.53 -1.72
N VAL A 18 4.42 11.53 -2.55
CA VAL A 18 4.63 10.13 -2.17
C VAL A 18 5.91 9.64 -2.83
N ILE A 19 6.80 9.05 -2.04
CA ILE A 19 8.08 8.51 -2.48
C ILE A 19 8.12 7.04 -2.07
N GLU A 20 8.29 6.15 -3.04
CA GLU A 20 8.46 4.72 -2.81
C GLU A 20 9.86 4.28 -3.18
N SER A 21 10.50 3.50 -2.32
CA SER A 21 11.79 2.89 -2.62
C SER A 21 11.94 1.56 -1.91
N SER A 22 12.43 0.56 -2.65
CA SER A 22 12.74 -0.77 -2.10
C SER A 22 14.11 -0.84 -1.42
N GLN A 23 14.95 0.18 -1.60
CA GLN A 23 16.36 0.18 -1.17
C GLN A 23 16.53 0.58 0.30
N TYR A 24 15.63 1.39 0.85
CA TYR A 24 15.78 2.01 2.17
C TYR A 24 14.99 1.26 3.26
N ARG A 25 15.29 -0.02 3.48
CA ARG A 25 14.63 -0.78 4.54
C ARG A 25 14.93 -0.19 5.94
N PRO A 26 13.95 -0.15 6.86
CA PRO A 26 12.61 -0.74 6.75
C PRO A 26 11.54 0.19 6.14
N ILE A 27 11.90 1.37 5.65
CA ILE A 27 10.96 2.36 5.09
C ILE A 27 10.68 2.03 3.63
N ASN A 28 9.45 1.64 3.31
CA ASN A 28 9.05 1.31 1.94
C ASN A 28 8.46 2.51 1.20
N LEU A 29 7.77 3.37 1.94
CA LEU A 29 7.08 4.54 1.40
C LEU A 29 7.14 5.70 2.39
N VAL A 30 7.35 6.91 1.85
CA VAL A 30 7.25 8.18 2.56
C VAL A 30 6.14 9.00 1.91
N ALA A 31 5.15 9.43 2.71
CA ALA A 31 4.08 10.32 2.28
C ALA A 31 4.17 11.67 3.00
N LEU A 32 4.18 12.75 2.25
CA LEU A 32 4.17 14.12 2.75
C LEU A 32 2.72 14.56 2.96
N PHE A 33 2.15 14.21 4.11
CA PHE A 33 0.72 14.43 4.41
C PHE A 33 0.30 15.89 4.34
N HIS A 34 1.20 16.82 4.68
CA HIS A 34 0.94 18.26 4.53
C HIS A 34 0.78 18.72 3.06
N MET A 35 1.09 17.87 2.08
CA MET A 35 0.78 18.07 0.65
C MET A 35 -0.48 17.33 0.20
N LEU A 36 -0.90 16.29 0.93
CA LEU A 36 -1.94 15.34 0.52
C LEU A 36 -3.29 15.55 1.24
N GLU A 37 -3.25 16.00 2.49
CA GLU A 37 -4.41 16.09 3.39
C GLU A 37 -4.59 17.53 3.87
N GLU A 38 -5.83 18.00 3.87
CA GLU A 38 -6.17 19.39 4.22
C GLU A 38 -5.80 19.75 5.66
N GLU A 39 -6.15 18.90 6.62
CA GLU A 39 -5.85 19.12 8.03
C GLU A 39 -4.35 19.24 8.29
N SER A 40 -3.56 18.29 7.74
CA SER A 40 -2.10 18.32 7.83
C SER A 40 -1.48 19.56 7.17
N ARG A 41 -2.05 20.02 6.05
CA ARG A 41 -1.62 21.23 5.35
C ARG A 41 -1.87 22.49 6.19
N ASP A 42 -3.04 22.60 6.78
CA ASP A 42 -3.41 23.76 7.59
C ASP A 42 -2.63 23.81 8.89
N TRP A 43 -2.36 22.64 9.49
CA TRP A 43 -1.42 22.54 10.60
C TRP A 43 -0.03 23.04 10.20
N ALA A 44 0.54 22.54 9.10
CA ALA A 44 1.89 22.90 8.64
C ALA A 44 2.01 24.40 8.33
N LYS A 45 0.99 25.02 7.72
CA LYS A 45 0.96 26.47 7.48
C LYS A 45 0.96 27.28 8.76
N ARG A 46 0.23 26.83 9.79
CA ARG A 46 0.11 27.53 11.07
C ARG A 46 1.36 27.40 11.94
N THR A 47 2.04 26.26 11.89
CA THR A 47 3.20 25.96 12.74
C THR A 47 4.53 26.19 12.05
N ASN A 48 4.52 26.43 10.73
CA ASN A 48 5.71 26.39 9.88
C ASN A 48 6.46 25.04 10.02
N GLY A 49 5.70 23.95 10.19
CA GLY A 49 6.20 22.58 10.34
C GLY A 49 5.94 21.72 9.11
N SER A 50 6.09 20.40 9.28
CA SER A 50 5.69 19.41 8.27
C SER A 50 5.09 18.16 8.90
N VAL A 51 4.23 17.48 8.15
CA VAL A 51 3.63 16.19 8.54
C VAL A 51 4.07 15.14 7.53
N VAL A 52 4.74 14.10 8.00
CA VAL A 52 5.32 13.04 7.17
C VAL A 52 4.92 11.68 7.72
N GLU A 53 4.45 10.79 6.86
CA GLU A 53 4.10 9.42 7.21
C GLU A 53 5.06 8.43 6.55
N LEU A 54 5.59 7.53 7.37
CA LEU A 54 6.56 6.50 7.01
C LEU A 54 5.87 5.14 7.10
N HIS A 55 5.80 4.44 5.98
CA HIS A 55 5.21 3.11 5.90
C HIS A 55 6.28 2.05 5.98
N LEU A 56 6.04 1.10 6.89
CA LEU A 56 6.91 -0.02 7.20
C LEU A 56 6.08 -1.28 6.95
N TYR A 57 6.45 -2.08 5.96
CA TYR A 57 5.76 -3.31 5.62
C TYR A 57 6.61 -4.53 5.98
N ALA A 58 5.94 -5.59 6.45
CA ALA A 58 6.57 -6.87 6.78
C ALA A 58 7.82 -6.70 7.66
N THR A 59 7.67 -5.94 8.75
CA THR A 59 8.76 -5.55 9.67
C THR A 59 8.52 -6.16 11.06
N PRO A 60 8.56 -7.49 11.21
CA PRO A 60 8.23 -8.18 12.47
C PRO A 60 9.11 -7.74 13.64
N GLU A 61 10.35 -7.30 13.38
CA GLU A 61 11.28 -6.79 14.38
C GLU A 61 10.86 -5.46 15.02
N LEU A 62 9.88 -4.76 14.42
CA LEU A 62 9.28 -3.54 14.96
C LEU A 62 7.89 -3.77 15.54
N GLN A 63 7.34 -4.98 15.43
CA GLN A 63 6.00 -5.31 15.92
C GLN A 63 5.96 -5.18 17.45
N GLY A 64 4.89 -4.55 17.97
CA GLY A 64 4.69 -4.33 19.40
C GLY A 64 5.50 -3.18 20.01
N LEU A 65 6.37 -2.52 19.23
CA LEU A 65 7.11 -1.34 19.71
C LEU A 65 6.24 -0.07 19.69
N GLY A 66 6.49 0.83 20.63
CA GLY A 66 5.88 2.16 20.65
C GLY A 66 6.46 3.10 19.59
N ALA A 67 5.73 4.18 19.29
CA ALA A 67 6.08 5.13 18.22
C ALA A 67 7.48 5.73 18.37
N ASP A 68 7.87 6.14 19.58
CA ASP A 68 9.19 6.72 19.86
C ASP A 68 10.33 5.74 19.61
N GLU A 69 10.15 4.47 20.00
CA GLU A 69 11.14 3.42 19.80
C GLU A 69 11.29 3.09 18.30
N ILE A 70 10.16 2.99 17.59
CA ILE A 70 10.17 2.81 16.13
C ILE A 70 10.89 3.98 15.47
N TRP A 71 10.54 5.22 15.81
CA TRP A 71 11.18 6.40 15.25
C TRP A 71 12.68 6.39 15.49
N ARG A 72 13.14 6.12 16.72
CA ARG A 72 14.57 6.05 17.06
C ARG A 72 15.33 5.07 16.17
N ARG A 73 14.73 3.92 15.86
CA ARG A 73 15.33 2.88 15.01
C ARG A 73 15.36 3.25 13.53
N ILE A 74 14.28 3.85 13.02
CA ILE A 74 14.16 4.15 11.58
C ILE A 74 14.67 5.54 11.19
N ARG A 75 14.88 6.45 12.16
CA ARG A 75 15.30 7.84 11.91
C ARG A 75 16.55 7.94 11.04
N PRO A 76 17.63 7.16 11.23
CA PRO A 76 18.79 7.22 10.34
C PRO A 76 18.41 7.01 8.88
N VAL A 77 17.61 5.98 8.59
CA VAL A 77 17.12 5.66 7.24
C VAL A 77 16.16 6.75 6.73
N ALA A 78 15.30 7.28 7.60
CA ALA A 78 14.40 8.38 7.24
C ALA A 78 15.19 9.63 6.80
N LEU A 79 16.33 9.91 7.42
CA LEU A 79 17.21 11.03 7.06
C LEU A 79 18.06 10.76 5.81
N GLU A 80 18.30 9.51 5.45
CA GLU A 80 18.87 9.18 4.15
C GLU A 80 17.90 9.50 3.01
N ILE A 81 16.60 9.25 3.23
CA ILE A 81 15.53 9.56 2.24
C ILE A 81 15.21 11.06 2.23
N MET A 82 15.11 11.68 3.40
CA MET A 82 14.69 13.07 3.62
C MET A 82 15.77 13.87 4.38
N PRO A 83 16.93 14.15 3.75
CA PRO A 83 18.06 14.80 4.42
C PRO A 83 17.75 16.24 4.88
N ASP A 84 16.76 16.89 4.27
CA ASP A 84 16.25 18.20 4.65
C ASP A 84 15.64 18.24 6.06
N LEU A 85 15.25 17.08 6.61
CA LEU A 85 14.72 16.96 7.97
C LEU A 85 15.80 16.68 9.03
N ALA A 86 17.10 16.64 8.67
CA ALA A 86 18.17 16.30 9.60
C ALA A 86 18.22 17.22 10.84
N GLY A 87 17.91 18.50 10.65
CA GLY A 87 17.86 19.50 11.72
C GLY A 87 16.46 19.74 12.31
N ALA A 88 15.46 18.91 11.97
CA ALA A 88 14.11 19.02 12.50
C ALA A 88 13.92 18.13 13.73
N ASN A 89 13.12 18.61 14.68
CA ASN A 89 12.67 17.85 15.83
C ASN A 89 11.32 17.20 15.52
N ALA A 90 11.17 15.94 15.90
CA ALA A 90 9.88 15.28 15.93
C ALA A 90 9.11 15.78 17.16
N LEU A 91 7.96 16.40 16.91
CA LEU A 91 7.08 17.00 17.93
C LEU A 91 6.11 15.97 18.50
N ASP A 92 5.58 15.11 17.63
CA ASP A 92 4.60 14.10 18.00
C ASP A 92 4.56 12.96 16.97
N PHE A 93 3.93 11.85 17.36
CA PHE A 93 3.80 10.64 16.57
C PHE A 93 2.39 10.08 16.59
N ALA A 94 1.96 9.54 15.45
CA ALA A 94 0.80 8.64 15.39
C ALA A 94 1.23 7.30 14.78
N LEU A 95 0.99 6.22 15.51
CA LEU A 95 1.32 4.87 15.09
C LEU A 95 0.05 4.09 14.72
N GLY A 96 -0.08 3.77 13.44
CA GLY A 96 -1.00 2.75 12.96
C GLY A 96 -0.27 1.43 12.74
N SER A 97 -0.83 0.33 13.25
CA SER A 97 -0.37 -1.03 12.99
C SER A 97 -1.54 -1.85 12.48
N TYR A 98 -1.34 -2.58 11.39
CA TYR A 98 -2.40 -3.30 10.71
C TYR A 98 -1.91 -4.67 10.23
N GLU A 99 -2.77 -5.67 10.36
CA GLU A 99 -2.56 -7.05 9.87
C GLU A 99 -3.55 -7.39 8.74
N ASN A 100 -3.91 -6.38 7.94
CA ASN A 100 -4.93 -6.46 6.89
C ASN A 100 -4.37 -6.28 5.47
N PHE A 101 -3.04 -6.32 5.31
CA PHE A 101 -2.39 -6.26 4.01
C PHE A 101 -2.10 -7.67 3.49
N THR A 102 -2.49 -7.92 2.24
CA THR A 102 -2.17 -9.19 1.60
C THR A 102 -0.66 -9.34 1.40
N SER A 103 -0.10 -10.46 1.85
CA SER A 103 1.31 -10.81 1.58
C SER A 103 1.54 -11.16 0.09
N TYR A 104 2.70 -10.77 -0.45
CA TYR A 104 3.09 -11.10 -1.82
C TYR A 104 4.37 -11.93 -1.86
N GLU A 105 4.60 -12.75 -0.83
CA GLU A 105 5.73 -13.68 -0.80
C GLU A 105 5.76 -14.59 -2.03
N VAL A 106 6.98 -14.89 -2.47
CA VAL A 106 7.22 -15.72 -3.65
C VAL A 106 6.56 -17.08 -3.48
N GLY A 107 5.74 -17.47 -4.47
CA GLY A 107 5.05 -18.76 -4.49
C GLY A 107 3.66 -18.76 -3.86
N GLN A 108 3.31 -17.80 -3.00
CA GLN A 108 1.99 -17.75 -2.36
C GLN A 108 0.82 -17.64 -3.34
N GLY A 109 1.05 -17.08 -4.53
CA GLY A 109 0.04 -16.99 -5.59
C GLY A 109 -0.59 -18.34 -5.95
N LYS A 110 0.11 -19.46 -5.76
CA LYS A 110 -0.41 -20.82 -6.04
C LYS A 110 -1.49 -21.29 -5.06
N ALA A 111 -1.51 -20.71 -3.85
CA ALA A 111 -2.47 -21.07 -2.80
C ALA A 111 -3.68 -20.14 -2.76
N ARG A 112 -3.72 -19.09 -3.59
CA ARG A 112 -4.82 -18.12 -3.59
C ARG A 112 -6.03 -18.71 -4.33
N PRO A 113 -7.22 -18.78 -3.72
CA PRO A 113 -8.42 -19.18 -4.43
C PRO A 113 -8.79 -18.13 -5.48
N ARG A 114 -9.54 -18.53 -6.49
CA ARG A 114 -10.12 -17.64 -7.50
C ARG A 114 -11.50 -17.18 -7.06
N PRO A 115 -12.09 -16.14 -7.67
CA PRO A 115 -13.42 -15.67 -7.31
C PRO A 115 -14.50 -16.76 -7.33
N ASN A 116 -14.41 -17.74 -8.24
CA ASN A 116 -15.34 -18.86 -8.36
C ASN A 116 -14.89 -20.16 -7.68
N SER A 117 -13.78 -20.16 -6.92
CA SER A 117 -13.30 -21.36 -6.21
C SER A 117 -14.36 -22.00 -5.30
N PRO A 118 -15.19 -21.26 -4.53
CA PRO A 118 -16.25 -21.89 -3.72
C PRO A 118 -17.19 -22.79 -4.54
N LYS A 119 -17.54 -22.39 -5.76
CA LYS A 119 -18.37 -23.17 -6.67
C LYS A 119 -17.61 -24.35 -7.27
N LEU A 120 -16.38 -24.13 -7.74
CA LEU A 120 -15.61 -25.13 -8.47
C LEU A 120 -15.02 -26.22 -7.57
N GLU A 121 -14.62 -25.86 -6.35
CA GLU A 121 -13.85 -26.73 -5.46
C GLU A 121 -14.71 -27.28 -4.31
N ALA A 122 -15.70 -26.50 -3.83
CA ALA A 122 -16.53 -26.87 -2.68
C ALA A 122 -18.02 -27.04 -3.03
N GLY A 123 -18.44 -26.79 -4.27
CA GLY A 123 -19.84 -26.94 -4.71
C GLY A 123 -20.81 -25.87 -4.19
N VAL A 124 -20.32 -24.79 -3.58
CA VAL A 124 -21.16 -23.70 -3.04
C VAL A 124 -21.52 -22.72 -4.15
N LYS A 125 -22.77 -22.77 -4.63
CA LYS A 125 -23.18 -22.10 -5.88
C LYS A 125 -23.46 -20.59 -5.76
N ASN A 126 -23.72 -20.10 -4.55
CA ASN A 126 -24.14 -18.73 -4.26
C ASN A 126 -23.08 -17.95 -3.45
N LEU A 127 -21.82 -18.35 -3.54
CA LEU A 127 -20.70 -17.72 -2.86
C LEU A 127 -19.59 -17.43 -3.88
N ALA A 128 -19.12 -16.19 -3.89
CA ALA A 128 -17.96 -15.75 -4.66
C ALA A 128 -16.98 -15.00 -3.76
N LEU A 129 -15.69 -15.03 -4.09
CA LEU A 129 -14.63 -14.40 -3.31
C LEU A 129 -14.13 -13.13 -4.01
N ALA A 130 -13.84 -12.10 -3.22
CA ALA A 130 -13.23 -10.86 -3.68
C ALA A 130 -12.21 -10.35 -2.65
N GLY A 131 -11.29 -9.51 -3.12
CA GLY A 131 -10.23 -8.92 -2.31
C GLY A 131 -8.87 -9.08 -2.95
N ASP A 132 -7.89 -8.31 -2.46
CA ASP A 132 -6.52 -8.37 -2.94
C ASP A 132 -5.80 -9.69 -2.58
N TRP A 133 -6.39 -10.50 -1.71
CA TRP A 133 -5.93 -11.85 -1.37
C TRP A 133 -6.39 -12.92 -2.37
N VAL A 134 -7.35 -12.61 -3.25
CA VAL A 134 -7.92 -13.54 -4.24
C VAL A 134 -7.03 -13.60 -5.48
N GLY A 135 -6.82 -14.79 -6.02
CA GLY A 135 -5.99 -15.04 -7.20
C GLY A 135 -6.65 -14.59 -8.50
N THR A 136 -5.87 -14.01 -9.41
CA THR A 136 -6.30 -13.56 -10.74
C THR A 136 -5.49 -14.24 -11.85
N LEU A 137 -6.04 -14.31 -13.07
CA LEU A 137 -5.35 -14.84 -14.26
C LEU A 137 -4.52 -13.78 -15.01
N TYR A 138 -4.49 -12.56 -14.50
CA TYR A 138 -3.74 -11.42 -15.02
C TYR A 138 -2.94 -10.74 -13.90
N PRO A 139 -1.90 -9.98 -14.24
CA PRO A 139 -1.15 -9.20 -13.27
C PRO A 139 -2.06 -8.17 -12.59
N SER A 140 -2.15 -8.24 -11.28
CA SER A 140 -2.82 -7.24 -10.45
C SER A 140 -2.23 -7.28 -9.04
N ALA A 141 -2.33 -6.18 -8.30
CA ALA A 141 -1.88 -6.10 -6.93
C ALA A 141 -2.73 -5.10 -6.13
N LEU A 142 -2.76 -5.27 -4.80
CA LEU A 142 -3.33 -4.34 -3.83
C LEU A 142 -4.74 -3.86 -4.24
N MET A 143 -4.99 -2.56 -4.22
CA MET A 143 -6.27 -1.93 -4.53
C MET A 143 -6.82 -2.35 -5.89
N GLU A 144 -5.97 -2.42 -6.92
CA GLU A 144 -6.38 -2.82 -8.27
C GLU A 144 -6.91 -4.26 -8.28
N LYS A 145 -6.27 -5.16 -7.55
CA LYS A 145 -6.71 -6.55 -7.42
C LYS A 145 -8.02 -6.65 -6.63
N ALA A 146 -8.16 -5.90 -5.54
CA ALA A 146 -9.40 -5.87 -4.78
C ALA A 146 -10.60 -5.45 -5.64
N VAL A 147 -10.42 -4.39 -6.45
CA VAL A 147 -11.47 -3.92 -7.38
C VAL A 147 -11.71 -4.94 -8.49
N SER A 148 -10.64 -5.45 -9.11
CA SER A 148 -10.75 -6.41 -10.22
C SER A 148 -11.47 -7.69 -9.81
N THR A 149 -11.06 -8.30 -8.70
CA THR A 149 -11.68 -9.53 -8.17
C THR A 149 -13.11 -9.29 -7.67
N GLY A 150 -13.42 -8.10 -7.14
CA GLY A 150 -14.79 -7.71 -6.80
C GLY A 150 -15.70 -7.69 -8.03
N ARG A 151 -15.21 -7.14 -9.15
CA ARG A 151 -15.97 -7.14 -10.40
C ARG A 151 -16.07 -8.55 -11.02
N GLU A 152 -15.04 -9.38 -10.91
CA GLU A 152 -15.11 -10.79 -11.32
C GLU A 152 -16.14 -11.58 -10.51
N ALA A 153 -16.14 -11.42 -9.19
CA ALA A 153 -17.11 -12.04 -8.30
C ALA A 153 -18.54 -11.62 -8.68
N ALA A 154 -18.76 -10.32 -8.94
CA ALA A 154 -20.05 -9.82 -9.42
C ALA A 154 -20.44 -10.43 -10.77
N ASN A 155 -19.51 -10.52 -11.74
CA ASN A 155 -19.77 -11.16 -13.04
C ASN A 155 -20.18 -12.64 -12.90
N HIS A 156 -19.60 -13.39 -11.95
CA HIS A 156 -20.03 -14.77 -11.70
C HIS A 156 -21.48 -14.87 -11.20
N VAL A 157 -21.94 -13.90 -10.39
CA VAL A 157 -23.34 -13.80 -9.95
C VAL A 157 -24.23 -13.44 -11.15
N LEU A 158 -23.88 -12.38 -11.89
CA LEU A 158 -24.62 -11.94 -13.08
C LEU A 158 -24.80 -13.07 -14.09
N LEU A 159 -23.72 -13.81 -14.40
CA LEU A 159 -23.77 -14.95 -15.31
C LEU A 159 -24.72 -16.05 -14.82
N SER A 160 -24.71 -16.34 -13.52
CA SER A 160 -25.57 -17.36 -12.92
C SER A 160 -27.05 -16.97 -13.01
N ASP A 161 -27.34 -15.67 -12.92
CA ASP A 161 -28.67 -15.08 -13.08
C ASP A 161 -29.03 -14.78 -14.55
N ARG A 162 -28.17 -15.18 -15.50
CA ARG A 162 -28.32 -14.94 -16.95
C ARG A 162 -28.40 -13.45 -17.31
N VAL A 163 -27.76 -12.60 -16.51
CA VAL A 163 -27.55 -11.17 -16.77
C VAL A 163 -26.22 -10.97 -17.46
N ARG A 164 -26.14 -9.98 -18.36
CA ARG A 164 -24.91 -9.64 -19.08
C ARG A 164 -23.81 -9.19 -18.11
N GLU A 165 -22.63 -9.79 -18.24
CA GLU A 165 -21.42 -9.43 -17.49
C GLU A 165 -20.86 -8.05 -17.91
N VAL A 166 -20.10 -7.43 -17.01
CA VAL A 166 -19.37 -6.19 -17.26
C VAL A 166 -17.93 -6.50 -17.73
N GLU A 167 -17.50 -5.88 -18.82
CA GLU A 167 -16.14 -6.02 -19.35
C GLU A 167 -15.08 -5.64 -18.31
N LEU A 168 -14.03 -6.47 -18.21
CA LEU A 168 -12.84 -6.20 -17.39
C LEU A 168 -11.64 -5.92 -18.28
N ARG A 169 -11.10 -4.71 -18.14
CA ARG A 169 -9.85 -4.33 -18.81
C ARG A 169 -8.70 -4.62 -17.88
N VAL A 170 -7.86 -5.57 -18.28
CA VAL A 170 -6.73 -6.04 -17.48
C VAL A 170 -5.43 -5.88 -18.26
N PRO A 171 -4.29 -5.69 -17.58
CA PRO A 171 -3.01 -5.63 -18.26
C PRO A 171 -2.67 -6.97 -18.91
N LYS A 172 -1.87 -6.94 -19.98
CA LYS A 172 -1.31 -8.15 -20.58
C LYS A 172 -0.41 -8.85 -19.56
N LEU A 173 -0.42 -10.19 -19.57
CA LEU A 173 0.44 -11.01 -18.71
C LEU A 173 1.93 -10.68 -18.88
N ARG A 174 2.32 -10.25 -20.07
CA ARG A 174 3.66 -9.75 -20.39
C ARG A 174 3.55 -8.27 -20.71
N GLY A 175 4.21 -7.44 -19.89
CA GLY A 175 4.32 -6.00 -20.12
C GLY A 175 5.22 -5.69 -21.33
N PRO A 176 5.31 -4.41 -21.75
CA PRO A 176 6.18 -3.97 -22.85
C PRO A 176 7.69 -4.00 -22.50
N GLY A 177 8.07 -4.49 -21.31
CA GLY A 177 9.45 -4.47 -20.82
C GLY A 177 10.36 -5.52 -21.49
N ILE A 178 11.62 -5.14 -21.65
CA ILE A 178 12.71 -6.04 -22.05
C ILE A 178 12.81 -7.13 -20.96
N LEU A 179 12.68 -8.40 -21.35
CA LEU A 179 12.95 -9.53 -20.46
C LEU A 179 14.36 -9.35 -19.86
N PRO A 180 14.52 -9.25 -18.53
CA PRO A 180 15.85 -9.33 -17.96
C PRO A 180 16.40 -10.71 -18.33
N ARG A 181 17.56 -10.74 -18.98
CA ARG A 181 18.33 -11.98 -19.13
C ARG A 181 18.86 -12.31 -17.75
N PHE A 182 18.19 -13.19 -17.03
CA PHE A 182 18.75 -13.90 -15.88
C PHE A 182 19.48 -15.14 -16.38
#